data_AF-A0A7W8B485-F1
#
_entry.id   AF-A0A7W8B485-F1
#
_cell.length_a   1.000
_cell.length_b   1.000
_cell.length_c   1.000
_cell.angle_alpha   90.00
_cell.angle_beta   90.00
_cell.angle_gamma   90.00
#
_symmetry.space_group_name_H-M   'P 1'
#
loop_
_entity.id
_entity.type
_entity.pdbx_description
1 polymer ?
#
loop_
_entity_poly.entity_id
_entity_poly.type
_entity_poly.pdbx_seq_one_letter_code
_entity_poly.pdbx_strand_id
1 'polypeptide(L)'
;MLVWDRLNTHVSHAMRKLIEQREWLTVFLLPAYSPSLNPVEWVWAHVKRSLTDLAIVALDRLEALVRNRLKRLQYRPGTLDGFIAGTGLVLDIPTSP
;
A
#
# COMPACT_ATOMS: atom_id res chain seq x y z
N MET A 1 -11.65 5.76 3.54
CA MET A 1 -10.41 6.17 4.22
C MET A 1 -9.21 5.82 3.33
N LEU A 2 -8.19 6.67 3.30
CA LEU A 2 -6.92 6.48 2.60
C LEU A 2 -5.77 6.84 3.54
N VAL A 3 -4.77 5.97 3.65
CA VAL A 3 -3.57 6.21 4.47
C VAL A 3 -2.38 6.32 3.53
N TRP A 4 -1.64 7.43 3.62
CA TRP A 4 -0.50 7.70 2.73
C TRP A 4 0.71 8.19 3.51
N ASP A 5 1.88 7.91 2.96
CA ASP A 5 3.10 8.61 3.35
C ASP A 5 3.09 10.07 2.85
N ARG A 6 4.16 10.79 3.14
CA ARG A 6 4.29 12.21 2.79
C ARG A 6 5.03 12.46 1.49
N LEU A 7 5.01 11.50 0.54
CA LEU A 7 5.61 11.73 -0.78
C LEU A 7 5.07 13.05 -1.37
N ASN A 8 5.94 13.87 -1.98
CA ASN A 8 5.59 15.21 -2.45
C ASN A 8 4.34 15.24 -3.35
N THR A 9 4.13 14.19 -4.14
CA THR A 9 2.94 14.02 -4.99
C THR A 9 1.66 13.89 -4.15
N HIS A 10 1.68 13.14 -3.05
CA HIS A 10 0.54 12.92 -2.14
C HIS A 10 0.14 14.20 -1.39
N VAL A 11 1.10 15.08 -1.08
CA VAL A 11 0.85 16.33 -0.34
C VAL A 11 0.73 17.57 -1.23
N SER A 12 0.85 17.39 -2.55
CA SER A 12 0.82 18.47 -3.55
C SER A 12 -0.53 19.20 -3.57
N HIS A 13 -0.51 20.47 -4.01
CA HIS A 13 -1.73 21.26 -4.14
C HIS A 13 -2.75 20.64 -5.12
N ALA A 14 -2.25 20.06 -6.22
CA ALA A 14 -3.10 19.36 -7.18
C ALA A 14 -3.80 18.14 -6.53
N MET A 15 -3.08 17.35 -5.72
CA MET A 15 -3.67 16.21 -5.01
C MET A 15 -4.70 16.65 -3.96
N ARG A 16 -4.42 17.73 -3.22
CA ARG A 16 -5.38 18.29 -2.25
C ARG A 16 -6.69 18.69 -2.91
N LYS A 17 -6.66 19.38 -4.06
CA LYS A 17 -7.87 19.70 -4.83
C LYS A 17 -8.66 18.47 -5.25
N LEU A 18 -7.97 17.39 -5.65
CA LEU A 18 -8.63 16.13 -6.01
C LEU A 18 -9.30 15.48 -4.78
N ILE A 19 -8.65 15.54 -3.61
CA ILE A 19 -9.23 15.01 -2.37
C ILE A 19 -10.44 15.84 -1.93
N GLU A 20 -10.35 17.17 -1.98
CA GLU A 20 -11.42 18.10 -1.60
C GLU A 20 -12.71 17.89 -2.42
N GLN A 21 -12.60 17.45 -3.68
CA GLN A 21 -13.74 17.12 -4.54
C GLN A 21 -14.45 15.80 -4.17
N ARG A 22 -13.98 15.07 -3.15
CA ARG A 22 -14.45 13.73 -2.79
C ARG A 22 -14.81 13.69 -1.30
N GLU A 23 -16.04 14.08 -0.97
CA GLU A 23 -16.54 14.11 0.41
C GLU A 23 -16.47 12.74 1.12
N TRP A 24 -16.51 11.64 0.36
CA TRP A 24 -16.40 10.27 0.88
C TRP A 24 -14.96 9.86 1.25
N LEU A 25 -13.95 10.67 0.90
CA LEU A 25 -12.54 10.31 1.02
C LEU A 25 -11.86 11.04 2.19
N THR A 26 -11.79 10.37 3.34
CA THR A 26 -10.92 10.80 4.45
C THR A 26 -9.48 10.33 4.22
N VAL A 27 -8.52 11.26 4.21
CA VAL A 27 -7.08 10.97 4.03
C VAL A 27 -6.31 11.18 5.33
N PHE A 28 -5.53 10.17 5.73
CA PHE A 28 -4.59 10.23 6.85
C PHE A 28 -3.17 10.19 6.31
N LEU A 29 -2.37 11.20 6.67
CA LEU A 29 -0.96 11.24 6.34
C LEU A 29 -0.14 10.68 7.50
N LEU A 30 0.70 9.69 7.21
CA LEU A 30 1.66 9.14 8.16
C LEU A 30 2.70 10.22 8.55
N PRO A 31 3.34 10.11 9.73
CA PRO A 31 4.47 10.95 10.07
C PRO A 31 5.60 10.80 9.04
N ALA A 32 6.42 11.85 8.90
CA ALA A 32 7.58 11.79 8.01
C ALA A 32 8.51 10.64 8.42
N TYR A 33 9.16 10.00 7.44
CA TYR A 33 10.14 8.93 7.66
C TYR A 33 9.64 7.77 8.54
N SER A 34 8.35 7.42 8.44
CA SER A 34 7.74 6.31 9.20
C SER A 34 7.35 5.12 8.31
N PRO A 35 8.30 4.46 7.62
CA PRO A 35 8.01 3.34 6.72
C PRO A 35 7.40 2.14 7.45
N SER A 36 7.70 1.96 8.75
CA SER A 36 7.11 0.91 9.58
C SER A 36 5.60 1.03 9.71
N LEU A 37 5.03 2.23 9.55
CA LEU A 37 3.59 2.48 9.61
C LEU A 37 2.91 2.35 8.25
N ASN A 38 3.67 2.19 7.16
CA ASN A 38 3.11 2.10 5.81
C ASN A 38 2.96 0.63 5.38
N PRO A 39 1.74 0.07 5.35
CA PRO A 39 1.55 -1.35 5.04
C PRO A 39 1.99 -1.73 3.63
N VAL A 40 2.10 -0.76 2.71
CA VAL A 40 2.61 -1.02 1.35
C VAL A 40 4.07 -1.47 1.35
N GLU A 41 4.86 -1.10 2.37
CA GLU A 41 6.25 -1.54 2.49
C GLU A 41 6.33 -3.06 2.70
N TRP A 42 5.40 -3.63 3.48
CA TRP A 42 5.30 -5.08 3.67
C TRP A 42 4.84 -5.79 2.39
N VAL A 43 3.92 -5.21 1.63
CA VAL A 43 3.52 -5.70 0.30
C VAL A 43 4.73 -5.75 -0.62
N TRP A 44 5.52 -4.67 -0.69
CA TRP A 44 6.72 -4.61 -1.52
C TRP A 44 7.81 -5.57 -1.06
N ALA A 45 8.04 -5.71 0.25
CA ALA A 45 8.97 -6.69 0.79
C ALA A 45 8.57 -8.12 0.40
N HIS A 46 7.27 -8.45 0.49
CA HIS A 46 6.74 -9.75 0.07
C HIS A 46 6.94 -10.00 -1.44
N VAL A 47 6.58 -9.02 -2.28
CA VAL A 47 6.76 -9.14 -3.74
C VAL A 47 8.24 -9.30 -4.08
N LYS A 48 9.13 -8.45 -3.55
CA LYS A 48 10.57 -8.52 -3.80
C LYS A 48 11.17 -9.86 -3.35
N ARG A 49 10.77 -10.37 -2.18
CA ARG A 49 11.20 -11.69 -1.70
C ARG A 49 10.77 -12.82 -2.64
N SER A 50 9.59 -12.72 -3.25
CA SER A 50 9.12 -13.71 -4.23
C SER A 50 9.84 -13.66 -5.59
N LEU A 51 10.66 -12.64 -5.82
CA LEU A 51 11.41 -12.42 -7.05
C LEU A 51 12.91 -12.70 -6.89
N THR A 52 13.41 -12.85 -5.66
CA THR A 52 14.86 -12.86 -5.37
C THR A 52 15.59 -14.05 -6.01
N ASP A 53 14.89 -15.17 -6.21
CA ASP A 53 15.45 -16.38 -6.84
C ASP A 53 15.20 -16.46 -8.35
N LEU A 54 14.65 -15.42 -8.97
CA LEU A 54 14.36 -15.41 -10.40
C LEU A 54 15.46 -14.64 -11.15
N ALA A 55 16.24 -15.35 -11.96
CA ALA A 55 17.14 -14.75 -12.95
C ALA A 55 16.32 -14.13 -14.10
N ILE A 56 15.72 -12.96 -13.84
CA ILE A 56 14.91 -12.24 -14.82
C ILE A 56 15.85 -11.37 -15.67
N VAL A 57 16.01 -11.73 -16.94
CA VAL A 57 16.92 -11.06 -17.88
C VAL A 57 16.22 -9.96 -18.71
N ALA A 58 14.91 -9.75 -18.52
CA ALA A 58 14.12 -8.79 -19.30
C ALA A 58 13.06 -8.04 -18.47
N LEU A 59 12.91 -6.73 -18.75
CA LEU A 59 12.06 -5.80 -17.98
C LEU A 59 10.56 -6.09 -18.14
N ASP A 60 10.12 -6.42 -19.34
CA ASP A 60 8.74 -6.82 -19.67
C ASP A 60 8.32 -8.07 -18.86
N ARG A 61 9.23 -9.04 -18.75
CA ARG A 61 9.02 -10.25 -17.96
C ARG A 61 8.96 -9.94 -16.47
N LEU A 62 9.76 -8.98 -15.99
CA LEU A 62 9.68 -8.51 -14.60
C LEU A 62 8.33 -7.85 -14.32
N GLU A 63 7.86 -6.95 -15.20
CA GLU A 63 6.57 -6.28 -15.04
C GLU A 63 5.42 -7.30 -14.96
N ALA A 64 5.37 -8.25 -15.91
CA ALA A 64 4.36 -9.28 -15.93
C ALA A 64 4.36 -10.13 -14.64
N LEU A 65 5.55 -10.46 -14.12
CA LEU A 65 5.70 -11.20 -12.86
C LEU A 65 5.21 -10.39 -11.66
N VAL A 66 5.61 -9.12 -11.55
CA VAL A 66 5.16 -8.22 -10.47
C VAL A 66 3.63 -8.09 -10.50
N ARG A 67 3.03 -7.81 -11.66
CA ARG A 67 1.57 -7.72 -11.82
C ARG A 67 0.87 -9.01 -11.40
N ASN A 68 1.38 -10.17 -11.83
CA ASN A 68 0.80 -11.46 -11.46
C ASN A 68 0.92 -11.77 -9.95
N ARG A 69 2.01 -11.36 -9.29
CA ARG A 69 2.18 -11.53 -7.84
C ARG A 69 1.23 -10.60 -7.06
N LEU A 70 1.14 -9.32 -7.44
CA LEU A 70 0.19 -8.37 -6.86
C LEU A 70 -1.26 -8.82 -7.05
N LYS A 71 -1.62 -9.28 -8.25
CA LYS A 71 -2.98 -9.80 -8.53
C LYS A 71 -3.32 -11.01 -7.67
N ARG A 72 -2.38 -11.92 -7.40
CA ARG A 72 -2.61 -13.03 -6.45
C ARG A 72 -2.76 -12.56 -5.00
N LEU A 73 -1.99 -11.56 -4.58
CA LEU A 73 -2.11 -10.98 -3.23
C LEU A 73 -3.48 -10.35 -3.01
N GLN A 74 -4.07 -9.74 -4.04
CA GLN A 74 -5.43 -9.19 -3.98
C GLN A 74 -6.48 -10.21 -3.52
N TYR A 75 -6.29 -11.49 -3.82
CA TYR A 75 -7.21 -12.58 -3.44
C TYR A 75 -6.79 -13.30 -2.14
N ARG A 76 -5.88 -12.71 -1.34
CA ARG A 76 -5.39 -13.28 -0.08
C ARG A 76 -5.62 -12.32 1.10
N PRO A 77 -6.87 -12.14 1.54
CA PRO A 77 -7.22 -11.17 2.58
C PRO A 77 -6.40 -11.35 3.86
N GLY A 78 -6.27 -12.58 4.38
CA GLY A 78 -5.48 -12.81 5.61
C GLY A 78 -3.99 -12.44 5.49
N THR A 79 -3.42 -12.45 4.29
CA THR A 79 -2.05 -11.94 4.07
C THR A 79 -2.01 -10.41 4.10
N LEU A 80 -3.01 -9.75 3.49
CA LEU A 80 -3.13 -8.29 3.52
C LEU A 80 -3.42 -7.77 4.93
N ASP A 81 -4.29 -8.46 5.67
CA ASP A 81 -4.57 -8.16 7.07
C ASP A 81 -3.31 -8.28 7.92
N GLY A 82 -2.49 -9.31 7.67
CA GLY A 82 -1.19 -9.46 8.31
C GLY A 82 -0.22 -8.30 8.03
N PHE A 83 -0.23 -7.72 6.83
CA PHE A 83 0.58 -6.54 6.51
C PHE A 83 0.12 -5.29 7.25
N ILE A 84 -1.20 -5.13 7.43
CA ILE A 84 -1.76 -4.04 8.23
C ILE A 84 -1.42 -4.25 9.70
N ALA A 85 -1.64 -5.45 10.23
CA ALA A 85 -1.32 -5.79 11.62
C ALA A 85 0.18 -5.57 11.92
N GLY A 86 1.07 -5.84 10.97
CA GLY A 86 2.51 -5.59 11.08
C GLY A 86 2.90 -4.12 11.26
N THR A 87 2.00 -3.17 10.97
CA THR A 87 2.22 -1.74 11.24
C THR A 87 1.89 -1.33 12.69
N GLY A 88 1.21 -2.20 13.45
CA GLY A 88 0.67 -1.86 14.76
C GLY A 88 -0.52 -0.89 14.72
N LEU A 89 -0.97 -0.48 13.53
CA LEU A 89 -2.20 0.31 13.37
C LEU A 89 -3.41 -0.59 13.59
N VAL A 90 -4.20 -0.27 14.61
CA VAL A 90 -5.48 -0.93 14.84
C VAL A 90 -6.52 -0.28 13.94
N LEU A 91 -7.10 -1.06 13.02
CA LEU A 91 -8.28 -0.65 12.29
C LEU A 91 -9.50 -0.94 13.15
N ASP A 92 -9.91 0.02 13.97
CA ASP A 92 -11.23 -0.05 14.60
C ASP A 92 -12.27 0.06 13.48
N ILE A 93 -12.91 -1.07 13.16
CA ILE A 93 -14.11 -1.04 12.34
C ILE A 93 -15.18 -0.42 13.25
N PRO A 94 -15.75 0.74 12.91
CA PRO A 94 -16.85 1.26 13.70
C PRO A 94 -17.97 0.23 13.61
N THR A 95 -18.31 -0.41 14.74
CA THR A 95 -19.57 -1.13 14.86
C THR A 95 -20.69 -0.13 14.57
N SER A 96 -21.48 -0.38 13.52
CA SER A 96 -22.72 0.36 13.32
C SER A 96 -23.56 0.28 14.61
N PRO A 97 -24.23 1.40 14.98
CA PRO A 97 -25.07 1.44 16.17
C PRO A 97 -26.24 0.45 16.11
#